data_AF-A0AAD4I6A4-F1
#
_entry.id   AF-A0AAD4I6A4-F1
#
_cell.length_a   1.000
_cell.length_b   1.000
_cell.length_c   1.000
_cell.angle_alpha   90.00
_cell.angle_beta   90.00
_cell.angle_gamma   90.00
#
_symmetry.space_group_name_H-M   'P 1'
#
loop_
_entity.id
_entity.type
_entity.pdbx_description
1 polymer ?
#
loop_
_entity_poly.entity_id
_entity_poly.type
_entity_poly.pdbx_seq_one_letter_code
_entity_poly.pdbx_strand_id
1 'polypeptide(L)'
;MATLSDPSPYLNFLISPRIPPELVLRTIQHLPFNDGTLITAIRSAHPRLRAIFKNYESSITSSFMRKELRHAETDFSCKSGSITVEWLADCVGKYDIVDDVMDALCSDYNFNAIPRHNMPLANAGILLLYRLASIDRLTYMTSLPRDPLTAMYLTLHHATLTARYHGSGWINQRTYGRFMDANQVSLRCELEFCFAEAALCLGPQFISDTLLHHDTSDAETTLLNFYVDHGTHDWEWPCWGGAKGG
;
A
#
# COMPACT_ATOMS: atom_id res chain seq x y z
N MET A 1 10.43 34.45 -15.92
CA MET A 1 9.11 34.03 -15.39
C MET A 1 8.16 33.92 -16.57
N ALA A 2 7.81 32.70 -16.98
CA ALA A 2 6.83 32.49 -18.04
C ALA A 2 5.43 32.68 -17.45
N THR A 3 4.70 33.67 -17.95
CA THR A 3 3.29 33.91 -17.60
C THR A 3 2.44 32.77 -18.16
N LEU A 4 1.79 32.00 -17.27
CA LEU A 4 0.78 31.02 -17.65
C LEU A 4 -0.32 31.72 -18.44
N SER A 5 -0.49 31.33 -19.71
CA SER A 5 -1.59 31.75 -20.57
C SER A 5 -2.93 31.43 -19.93
N ASP A 6 -3.86 32.37 -19.94
CA ASP A 6 -5.23 32.21 -19.42
C ASP A 6 -5.85 30.90 -19.94
N PRO A 7 -6.23 29.95 -19.05
CA PRO A 7 -6.74 28.62 -19.45
C PRO A 7 -8.20 28.65 -19.97
N SER A 8 -8.89 29.79 -19.85
CA SER A 8 -10.26 30.04 -20.31
C SER A 8 -10.63 29.48 -21.72
N PRO A 9 -9.85 29.71 -22.79
CA PRO A 9 -10.22 29.26 -24.14
C PRO A 9 -10.16 27.73 -24.30
N TYR A 10 -9.30 27.03 -23.56
CA TYR A 10 -9.17 25.57 -23.63
C TYR A 10 -10.34 24.86 -22.95
N LEU A 11 -10.88 25.46 -21.88
CA LEU A 11 -12.07 24.95 -21.20
C LEU A 11 -13.31 25.10 -22.10
N ASN A 12 -13.41 26.24 -22.80
CA ASN A 12 -14.46 26.48 -23.80
C ASN A 12 -14.42 25.47 -24.97
N PHE A 13 -13.23 24.99 -25.36
CA PHE A 13 -13.09 23.92 -26.34
C PHE A 13 -13.71 22.61 -25.84
N LEU A 14 -13.36 22.15 -24.63
CA LEU A 14 -13.80 20.87 -24.09
C LEU A 14 -15.32 20.79 -23.85
N ILE A 15 -15.98 21.93 -23.60
CA ILE A 15 -17.42 22.00 -23.33
C ILE A 15 -18.27 22.32 -24.58
N SER A 16 -17.67 22.86 -25.65
CA SER A 16 -18.42 23.39 -26.80
C SER A 16 -19.12 22.30 -27.63
N PRO A 17 -20.48 22.30 -27.74
CA PRO A 17 -21.29 21.28 -28.45
C PRO A 17 -20.86 21.04 -29.90
N ARG A 18 -20.16 22.00 -30.51
CA ARG A 18 -19.68 21.94 -31.90
C ARG A 18 -18.49 21.00 -32.08
N ILE A 19 -17.79 20.67 -31.01
CA ILE A 19 -16.62 19.79 -31.06
C ILE A 19 -17.11 18.34 -30.96
N PRO A 20 -16.66 17.42 -31.83
CA PRO A 20 -16.99 16.01 -31.70
C PRO A 20 -16.46 15.39 -30.38
N PRO A 21 -17.21 14.48 -29.73
CA PRO A 21 -16.75 13.83 -28.50
C PRO A 21 -15.44 13.06 -28.68
N GLU A 22 -15.14 12.56 -29.87
CA GLU A 22 -13.90 11.84 -30.20
C GLU A 22 -12.65 12.72 -30.06
N LEU A 23 -12.75 14.01 -30.43
CA LEU A 23 -11.64 14.96 -30.25
C LEU A 23 -11.42 15.26 -28.76
N VAL A 24 -12.51 15.42 -28.01
CA VAL A 24 -12.45 15.63 -26.54
C VAL A 24 -11.82 14.41 -25.86
N LEU A 25 -12.23 13.20 -26.24
CA LEU A 25 -11.65 11.95 -25.74
C LEU A 25 -10.17 11.85 -26.06
N ARG A 26 -9.77 12.16 -27.30
CA ARG A 26 -8.36 12.17 -27.69
C ARG A 26 -7.56 13.14 -26.83
N THR A 27 -8.07 14.34 -26.56
CA THR A 27 -7.42 15.30 -25.66
C THR A 27 -7.28 14.73 -24.25
N ILE A 28 -8.35 14.17 -23.67
CA ILE A 28 -8.33 13.56 -22.33
C ILE A 28 -7.28 12.45 -22.24
N GLN A 29 -7.19 11.58 -23.25
CA GLN A 29 -6.25 10.46 -23.28
C GLN A 29 -4.76 10.87 -23.37
N HIS A 30 -4.47 12.11 -23.78
CA HIS A 30 -3.09 12.63 -23.81
C HIS A 30 -2.67 13.28 -22.48
N LEU A 31 -3.62 13.54 -21.58
CA LEU A 31 -3.29 14.02 -20.24
C LEU A 31 -2.52 12.94 -19.46
N PRO A 32 -1.70 13.32 -18.48
CA PRO A 32 -1.17 12.36 -17.53
C PRO A 32 -2.30 11.89 -16.60
N PHE A 33 -2.28 10.60 -16.23
CA PHE A 33 -3.24 10.09 -15.25
C PHE A 33 -2.86 10.53 -13.84
N ASN A 34 -1.57 10.43 -13.47
CA ASN A 34 -1.05 10.65 -12.11
C ASN A 34 -1.90 9.87 -11.09
N ASP A 35 -2.52 10.56 -10.14
CA ASP A 35 -3.43 10.03 -9.10
C ASP A 35 -4.92 10.06 -9.51
N GLY A 36 -5.22 10.40 -10.76
CA GLY A 36 -6.59 10.51 -11.28
C GLY A 36 -7.36 11.74 -10.82
N THR A 37 -6.77 12.64 -10.02
CA THR A 37 -7.46 13.85 -9.50
C THR A 37 -7.85 14.80 -10.62
N LEU A 38 -6.94 15.05 -11.56
CA LEU A 38 -7.19 15.88 -12.74
C LEU A 38 -8.34 15.31 -13.58
N ILE A 39 -8.33 14.01 -13.82
CA ILE A 39 -9.35 13.32 -14.61
C ILE A 39 -10.72 13.41 -13.92
N THR A 40 -10.75 13.25 -12.59
CA THR A 40 -11.96 13.41 -11.78
C THR A 40 -12.48 14.84 -11.80
N ALA A 41 -11.60 15.85 -11.73
CA ALA A 41 -11.97 17.26 -11.84
C ALA A 41 -12.55 17.59 -13.23
N ILE A 42 -11.95 17.09 -14.31
CA ILE A 42 -12.48 17.27 -15.68
C ILE A 42 -13.86 16.62 -15.80
N ARG A 43 -14.04 15.41 -15.26
CA ARG A 43 -15.32 14.69 -15.25
C ARG A 43 -16.43 15.49 -14.55
N SER A 44 -16.11 16.20 -13.47
CA SER A 44 -17.08 16.98 -12.69
C SER A 44 -17.28 18.41 -13.18
N ALA A 45 -16.37 18.94 -14.00
CA ALA A 45 -16.38 20.33 -14.45
C ALA A 45 -17.60 20.74 -15.29
N HIS A 46 -18.20 19.82 -16.07
CA HIS A 46 -19.34 20.15 -16.94
C HIS A 46 -20.24 18.94 -17.24
N PRO A 47 -21.58 19.09 -17.36
CA PRO A 47 -22.50 17.99 -17.64
C PRO A 47 -22.17 17.19 -18.90
N ARG A 48 -21.68 17.89 -19.94
CA ARG A 48 -21.22 17.25 -21.17
C ARG A 48 -20.02 16.31 -20.93
N LEU A 49 -19.02 16.77 -20.17
CA LEU A 49 -17.84 15.96 -19.87
C LEU A 49 -18.26 14.76 -19.03
N ARG A 50 -19.12 14.95 -18.03
CA ARG A 50 -19.73 13.85 -17.27
C ARG A 50 -20.39 12.81 -18.18
N ALA A 51 -21.15 13.24 -19.20
CA ALA A 51 -21.76 12.34 -20.16
C ALA A 51 -20.73 11.60 -21.03
N ILE A 52 -19.66 12.27 -21.47
CA ILE A 52 -18.55 11.64 -22.22
C ILE A 52 -17.87 10.57 -21.35
N PHE A 53 -17.50 10.91 -20.11
CA PHE A 53 -16.89 9.94 -19.19
C PHE A 53 -17.82 8.75 -18.95
N LYS A 54 -19.11 8.98 -18.71
CA LYS A 54 -20.08 7.90 -18.52
C LYS A 54 -20.18 6.96 -19.73
N ASN A 55 -20.12 7.50 -20.95
CA ASN A 55 -20.28 6.73 -22.18
C ASN A 55 -18.99 6.02 -22.63
N TYR A 56 -17.82 6.56 -22.27
CA TYR A 56 -16.52 6.11 -22.78
C TYR A 56 -15.53 5.71 -21.69
N GLU A 57 -15.99 5.49 -20.46
CA GLU A 57 -15.16 5.17 -19.30
C GLU A 57 -14.19 4.04 -19.61
N SER A 58 -14.68 2.90 -20.09
CA SER A 58 -13.83 1.74 -20.41
C SER A 58 -12.71 2.07 -21.40
N SER A 59 -12.97 2.92 -22.42
CA SER A 59 -11.96 3.34 -23.39
C SER A 59 -10.93 4.30 -22.79
N ILE A 60 -11.37 5.23 -21.93
CA ILE A 60 -10.49 6.16 -21.23
C ILE A 60 -9.58 5.39 -20.27
N THR A 61 -10.17 4.55 -19.42
CA THR A 61 -9.47 3.72 -18.44
C THR A 61 -8.49 2.77 -19.13
N SER A 62 -8.92 2.06 -20.18
CA SER A 62 -8.02 1.19 -20.95
C SER A 62 -6.83 1.93 -21.57
N SER A 63 -7.04 3.17 -22.01
CA SER A 63 -5.96 4.01 -22.56
C SER A 63 -4.92 4.35 -21.49
N PHE A 64 -5.37 4.80 -20.32
CA PHE A 64 -4.47 5.12 -19.21
C PHE A 64 -3.73 3.88 -18.69
N MET A 65 -4.44 2.77 -18.52
CA MET A 65 -3.84 1.50 -18.10
C MET A 65 -2.72 1.06 -19.04
N ARG A 66 -2.94 1.07 -20.37
CA ARG A 66 -1.90 0.68 -21.34
C ARG A 66 -0.70 1.62 -21.39
N LYS A 67 -0.93 2.91 -21.12
CA LYS A 67 0.11 3.94 -21.22
C LYS A 67 0.97 4.01 -19.96
N GLU A 68 0.34 3.99 -18.79
CA GLU A 68 0.95 4.37 -17.51
C GLU A 68 0.92 3.22 -16.48
N LEU A 69 -0.09 2.34 -16.49
CA LEU A 69 -0.32 1.32 -15.45
C LEU A 69 -0.47 -0.09 -16.05
N ARG A 70 0.51 -0.52 -16.85
CA ARG A 70 0.42 -1.73 -17.70
C ARG A 70 0.20 -3.03 -16.92
N HIS A 71 0.63 -3.07 -15.67
CA HIS A 71 0.60 -4.27 -14.83
C HIS A 71 -0.51 -4.25 -13.78
N ALA A 72 -1.28 -3.16 -13.67
CA ALA A 72 -2.28 -2.99 -12.62
C ALA A 72 -3.31 -4.12 -12.54
N GLU A 73 -3.75 -4.66 -13.69
CA GLU A 73 -4.70 -5.77 -13.74
C GLU A 73 -4.11 -7.11 -13.25
N THR A 74 -2.79 -7.28 -13.38
CA THR A 74 -2.08 -8.47 -12.88
C THR A 74 -1.74 -8.33 -11.40
N ASP A 75 -1.36 -7.11 -11.00
CA ASP A 75 -0.85 -6.79 -9.68
C ASP A 75 -1.99 -6.64 -8.65
N PHE A 76 -3.16 -6.13 -9.06
CA PHE A 76 -4.27 -5.86 -8.17
C PHE A 76 -5.59 -6.49 -8.64
N SER A 77 -6.32 -7.07 -7.69
CA SER A 77 -7.63 -7.69 -7.95
C SER A 77 -8.71 -6.62 -8.23
N CYS A 78 -9.45 -6.75 -9.32
CA CYS A 78 -10.62 -5.93 -9.63
C CYS A 78 -11.91 -6.66 -9.21
N LYS A 79 -12.56 -6.23 -8.12
CA LYS A 79 -13.72 -6.92 -7.52
C LYS A 79 -14.99 -6.91 -8.38
N SER A 80 -15.15 -5.92 -9.23
CA SER A 80 -16.41 -5.63 -9.95
C SER A 80 -16.41 -6.02 -11.43
N GLY A 81 -15.32 -6.62 -11.94
CA GLY A 81 -15.21 -7.02 -13.35
C GLY A 81 -15.20 -5.86 -14.35
N SER A 82 -15.34 -4.60 -13.88
CA SER A 82 -15.27 -3.39 -14.68
C SER A 82 -14.07 -2.54 -14.24
N ILE A 83 -13.11 -2.36 -15.14
CA ILE A 83 -11.96 -1.47 -14.96
C ILE A 83 -12.47 -0.02 -15.08
N THR A 84 -12.57 0.68 -13.94
CA THR A 84 -13.05 2.07 -13.85
C THR A 84 -11.90 3.06 -13.61
N VAL A 85 -12.18 4.35 -13.78
CA VAL A 85 -11.21 5.41 -13.46
C VAL A 85 -10.90 5.42 -11.96
N GLU A 86 -11.89 5.20 -11.09
CA GLU A 86 -11.62 5.09 -9.64
C GLU A 86 -10.72 3.92 -9.29
N TRP A 87 -10.92 2.77 -9.95
CA TRP A 87 -10.08 1.60 -9.71
C TRP A 87 -8.62 1.86 -10.12
N LEU A 88 -8.38 2.55 -11.24
CA LEU A 88 -7.01 2.94 -11.60
C LEU A 88 -6.38 3.90 -10.58
N ALA A 89 -7.15 4.86 -10.05
CA ALA A 89 -6.65 5.76 -9.02
C ALA A 89 -6.29 5.01 -7.73
N ASP A 90 -7.11 4.02 -7.33
CA ASP A 90 -6.79 3.10 -6.22
C ASP A 90 -5.51 2.29 -6.50
N CYS A 91 -5.30 1.82 -7.73
CA CYS A 91 -4.05 1.14 -8.11
C CYS A 91 -2.82 2.05 -7.99
N VAL A 92 -2.93 3.32 -8.37
CA VAL A 92 -1.82 4.29 -8.20
C VAL A 92 -1.48 4.44 -6.73
N GLY A 93 -2.48 4.70 -5.88
CA GLY A 93 -2.23 4.81 -4.43
C GLY A 93 -1.60 3.55 -3.82
N LYS A 94 -1.95 2.36 -4.33
CA LYS A 94 -1.28 1.12 -3.91
C LYS A 94 0.16 1.03 -4.38
N TYR A 95 0.48 1.46 -5.60
CA TYR A 95 1.87 1.53 -6.06
C TYR A 95 2.67 2.55 -5.24
N ASP A 96 2.09 3.70 -4.91
CA ASP A 96 2.74 4.69 -4.03
C ASP A 96 3.11 4.06 -2.67
N ILE A 97 2.21 3.27 -2.09
CA ILE A 97 2.49 2.50 -0.86
C ILE A 97 3.60 1.46 -1.07
N VAL A 98 3.63 0.78 -2.22
CA VAL A 98 4.70 -0.17 -2.54
C VAL A 98 6.04 0.55 -2.58
N ASP A 99 6.12 1.68 -3.28
CA ASP A 99 7.32 2.49 -3.42
C ASP A 99 7.79 3.00 -2.06
N ASP A 100 6.90 3.56 -1.24
CA ASP A 100 7.17 4.02 0.12
C ASP A 100 7.72 2.90 1.02
N VAL A 101 7.08 1.73 1.01
CA VAL A 101 7.53 0.57 1.78
C VAL A 101 8.89 0.09 1.26
N MET A 102 9.07 -0.01 -0.05
CA MET A 102 10.35 -0.41 -0.65
C MET A 102 11.47 0.56 -0.30
N ASP A 103 11.22 1.87 -0.30
CA ASP A 103 12.16 2.90 0.12
C ASP A 103 12.56 2.71 1.59
N ALA A 104 11.60 2.44 2.48
CA ALA A 104 11.87 2.16 3.88
C ALA A 104 12.70 0.87 4.07
N LEU A 105 12.35 -0.20 3.36
CA LEU A 105 13.01 -1.51 3.48
C LEU A 105 14.39 -1.54 2.82
N CYS A 106 14.65 -0.69 1.82
CA CYS A 106 15.92 -0.67 1.07
C CYS A 106 16.82 0.50 1.44
N SER A 107 16.36 1.43 2.30
CA SER A 107 17.12 2.59 2.75
C SER A 107 18.47 2.20 3.35
N ASP A 108 19.53 2.90 2.96
CA ASP A 108 20.87 2.71 3.53
C ASP A 108 20.92 3.05 5.04
N TYR A 109 19.92 3.78 5.56
CA TYR A 109 19.76 4.07 6.98
C TYR A 109 19.06 2.92 7.73
N ASN A 110 18.49 1.96 7.02
CA ASN A 110 17.89 0.79 7.62
C ASN A 110 18.98 -0.23 7.97
N PHE A 111 19.22 -0.42 9.28
CA PHE A 111 20.16 -1.42 9.80
C PHE A 111 19.98 -2.85 9.21
N ASN A 112 18.77 -3.25 8.81
CA ASN A 112 18.51 -4.52 8.14
C ASN A 112 17.96 -4.33 6.72
N ALA A 113 18.52 -3.37 5.97
CA ALA A 113 18.11 -3.09 4.61
C ALA A 113 18.13 -4.34 3.71
N ILE A 114 17.15 -4.41 2.80
CA ILE A 114 17.11 -5.45 1.78
C ILE A 114 18.28 -5.26 0.81
N PRO A 115 19.12 -6.29 0.60
CA PRO A 115 20.18 -6.20 -0.39
C PRO A 115 19.64 -5.93 -1.79
N ARG A 116 20.34 -5.12 -2.59
CA ARG A 116 19.90 -4.70 -3.94
C ARG A 116 19.48 -5.86 -4.86
N HIS A 117 20.17 -6.99 -4.78
CA HIS A 117 19.86 -8.18 -5.60
C HIS A 117 18.53 -8.87 -5.20
N ASN A 118 18.01 -8.59 -4.00
CA ASN A 118 16.74 -9.11 -3.50
C ASN A 118 15.58 -8.11 -3.63
N MET A 119 15.84 -6.87 -4.05
CA MET A 119 14.78 -5.85 -4.20
C MET A 119 13.62 -6.31 -5.11
N PRO A 120 13.87 -6.93 -6.29
CA PRO A 120 12.76 -7.39 -7.13
C PRO A 120 11.91 -8.46 -6.44
N LEU A 121 12.55 -9.31 -5.63
CA LEU A 121 11.88 -10.37 -4.88
C LEU A 121 11.03 -9.78 -3.74
N ALA A 122 11.53 -8.75 -3.06
CA ALA A 122 10.77 -8.01 -2.04
C ALA A 122 9.57 -7.30 -2.65
N ASN A 123 9.77 -6.59 -3.78
CA ASN A 123 8.69 -5.93 -4.50
C ASN A 123 7.58 -6.92 -4.90
N ALA A 124 7.95 -8.08 -5.44
CA ALA A 124 7.00 -9.16 -5.73
C ALA A 124 6.27 -9.65 -4.48
N GLY A 125 6.97 -9.76 -3.34
CA GLY A 125 6.38 -10.12 -2.06
C GLY A 125 5.33 -9.11 -1.59
N ILE A 126 5.59 -7.81 -1.71
CA ILE A 126 4.62 -6.74 -1.38
C ILE A 126 3.36 -6.86 -2.26
N LEU A 127 3.52 -7.05 -3.57
CA LEU A 127 2.38 -7.23 -4.49
C LEU A 127 1.58 -8.51 -4.16
N LEU A 128 2.26 -9.59 -3.77
CA LEU A 128 1.60 -10.82 -3.30
C LEU A 128 0.82 -10.60 -2.00
N LEU A 129 1.29 -9.75 -1.09
CA LEU A 129 0.56 -9.38 0.12
C LEU A 129 -0.73 -8.62 -0.21
N TYR A 130 -0.71 -7.70 -1.19
CA TYR A 130 -1.95 -7.05 -1.68
C TYR A 130 -2.95 -8.07 -2.21
N ARG A 131 -2.46 -9.05 -2.99
CA ARG A 131 -3.31 -10.10 -3.53
C ARG A 131 -3.88 -10.96 -2.41
N LEU A 132 -3.05 -11.36 -1.45
CA LEU A 132 -3.45 -12.17 -0.31
C LEU A 132 -4.56 -11.51 0.52
N ALA A 133 -4.42 -10.21 0.83
CA ALA A 133 -5.42 -9.46 1.59
C ALA A 133 -6.78 -9.35 0.89
N SER A 134 -6.87 -9.68 -0.40
CA SER A 134 -8.09 -9.60 -1.20
C SER A 134 -8.84 -10.93 -1.38
N ILE A 135 -8.27 -12.05 -0.93
CA ILE A 135 -8.77 -13.42 -1.18
C ILE A 135 -8.65 -14.31 0.07
N ASP A 136 -9.15 -15.54 -0.01
CA ASP A 136 -8.95 -16.51 1.07
C ASP A 136 -7.48 -16.89 1.23
N ARG A 137 -6.88 -16.47 2.36
CA ARG A 137 -5.45 -16.57 2.63
C ARG A 137 -4.95 -18.00 2.61
N LEU A 138 -5.63 -18.89 3.33
CA LEU A 138 -5.14 -20.26 3.54
C LEU A 138 -5.13 -21.04 2.23
N THR A 139 -6.23 -20.97 1.47
CA THR A 139 -6.31 -21.62 0.15
C THR A 139 -5.29 -21.02 -0.82
N TYR A 140 -5.10 -19.69 -0.80
CA TYR A 140 -4.12 -19.07 -1.70
C TYR A 140 -2.69 -19.46 -1.35
N MET A 141 -2.26 -19.32 -0.09
CA MET A 141 -0.89 -19.66 0.32
C MET A 141 -0.55 -21.13 0.08
N THR A 142 -1.50 -22.04 0.31
CA THR A 142 -1.29 -23.49 0.07
C THR A 142 -1.24 -23.83 -1.42
N SER A 143 -1.81 -22.99 -2.29
CA SER A 143 -1.75 -23.16 -3.75
C SER A 143 -0.47 -22.62 -4.40
N LEU A 144 0.27 -21.75 -3.70
CA LEU A 144 1.44 -21.08 -4.27
C LEU A 144 2.66 -22.01 -4.32
N PRO A 145 3.51 -21.89 -5.37
CA PRO A 145 4.81 -22.53 -5.39
C PRO A 145 5.76 -21.89 -4.37
N ARG A 146 6.95 -22.48 -4.22
CA ARG A 146 7.95 -22.06 -3.24
C ARG A 146 8.45 -20.62 -3.43
N ASP A 147 8.61 -20.16 -4.67
CA ASP A 147 9.23 -18.86 -4.96
C ASP A 147 8.36 -17.68 -4.47
N PRO A 148 7.04 -17.62 -4.77
CA PRO A 148 6.13 -16.62 -4.17
C PRO A 148 6.11 -16.64 -2.63
N LEU A 149 6.10 -17.83 -2.02
CA LEU A 149 6.15 -17.94 -0.56
C LEU A 149 7.46 -17.38 0.00
N THR A 150 8.57 -17.60 -0.71
CA THR A 150 9.89 -17.04 -0.34
C THR A 150 9.89 -15.52 -0.46
N ALA A 151 9.26 -14.98 -1.51
CA ALA A 151 9.11 -13.53 -1.70
C ALA A 151 8.32 -12.88 -0.56
N MET A 152 7.18 -13.46 -0.19
CA MET A 152 6.37 -13.00 0.93
C MET A 152 7.13 -13.10 2.26
N TYR A 153 7.79 -14.24 2.51
CA TYR A 153 8.61 -14.43 3.71
C TYR A 153 9.71 -13.38 3.82
N LEU A 154 10.48 -13.16 2.75
CA LEU A 154 11.57 -12.17 2.75
C LEU A 154 11.02 -10.77 3.06
N THR A 155 9.92 -10.40 2.42
CA THR A 155 9.27 -9.10 2.62
C THR A 155 8.81 -8.92 4.06
N LEU A 156 8.07 -9.90 4.61
CA LEU A 156 7.59 -9.86 5.98
C LEU A 156 8.75 -9.84 6.97
N HIS A 157 9.78 -10.65 6.74
CA HIS A 157 10.95 -10.71 7.60
C HIS A 157 11.65 -9.34 7.69
N HIS A 158 11.94 -8.72 6.55
CA HIS A 158 12.57 -7.40 6.54
C HIS A 158 11.64 -6.30 7.06
N ALA A 159 10.32 -6.38 6.82
CA ALA A 159 9.35 -5.47 7.40
C ALA A 159 9.33 -5.57 8.94
N THR A 160 9.27 -6.78 9.50
CA THR A 160 9.32 -7.01 10.95
C THR A 160 10.61 -6.49 11.56
N LEU A 161 11.77 -6.76 10.94
CA LEU A 161 13.06 -6.24 11.41
C LEU A 161 13.12 -4.72 11.35
N THR A 162 12.59 -4.13 10.28
CA THR A 162 12.54 -2.68 10.13
C THR A 162 11.63 -2.06 11.19
N ALA A 163 10.45 -2.62 11.42
CA ALA A 163 9.53 -2.19 12.47
C ALA A 163 10.19 -2.29 13.86
N ARG A 164 10.92 -3.38 14.12
CA ARG A 164 11.64 -3.58 15.38
C ARG A 164 12.68 -2.48 15.64
N TYR A 165 13.44 -2.05 14.65
CA TYR A 165 14.56 -1.13 14.90
C TYR A 165 14.27 0.33 14.56
N HIS A 166 13.33 0.59 13.65
CA HIS A 166 13.02 1.91 13.11
C HIS A 166 11.54 2.29 13.22
N GLY A 167 10.64 1.35 13.53
CA GLY A 167 9.22 1.64 13.75
C GLY A 167 8.98 2.38 15.07
N SER A 168 7.77 2.27 15.61
CA SER A 168 7.43 2.84 16.92
C SER A 168 6.58 1.85 17.73
N GLY A 169 6.12 2.28 18.92
CA GLY A 169 5.22 1.47 19.74
C GLY A 169 5.86 0.19 20.30
N TRP A 170 5.04 -0.82 20.55
CA TRP A 170 5.47 -2.02 21.28
C TRP A 170 6.39 -2.93 20.48
N ILE A 171 6.31 -2.91 19.15
CA ILE A 171 7.23 -3.70 18.32
C ILE A 171 8.66 -3.15 18.36
N ASN A 172 8.84 -1.86 18.67
CA ASN A 172 10.15 -1.24 18.66
C ASN A 172 11.05 -1.72 19.82
N GLN A 173 12.29 -2.09 19.51
CA GLN A 173 13.30 -2.56 20.46
C GLN A 173 13.59 -1.56 21.59
N ARG A 174 13.53 -0.25 21.31
CA ARG A 174 13.80 0.82 22.28
C ARG A 174 12.76 0.85 23.40
N THR A 175 11.57 0.35 23.15
CA THR A 175 10.45 0.29 24.10
C THR A 175 10.77 -0.60 25.30
N TYR A 176 11.66 -1.59 25.14
CA TYR A 176 12.10 -2.50 26.20
C TYR A 176 13.39 -2.06 26.93
N GLY A 177 14.01 -0.97 26.48
CA GLY A 177 15.30 -0.51 27.03
C GLY A 177 16.49 -1.38 26.59
N ARG A 178 17.56 -1.34 27.40
CA ARG A 178 18.88 -1.92 27.03
C ARG A 178 18.97 -3.44 27.20
N PHE A 179 18.24 -3.98 28.17
CA PHE A 179 18.26 -5.41 28.51
C PHE A 179 16.82 -5.90 28.53
N MET A 180 16.61 -7.09 27.99
CA MET A 180 15.33 -7.78 28.07
C MET A 180 15.45 -9.00 28.97
N ASP A 181 14.49 -9.17 29.87
CA ASP A 181 14.32 -10.44 30.57
C ASP A 181 13.63 -11.47 29.66
N ALA A 182 13.48 -12.71 30.14
CA ALA A 182 12.87 -13.79 29.37
C ALA A 182 11.41 -13.47 28.97
N ASN A 183 10.67 -12.74 29.80
CA ASN A 183 9.27 -12.39 29.53
C ASN A 183 9.18 -11.36 28.41
N GLN A 184 10.02 -10.32 28.45
CA GLN A 184 10.07 -9.28 27.42
C GLN A 184 10.53 -9.84 26.07
N VAL A 185 11.47 -10.79 26.07
CA VAL A 185 11.85 -11.51 24.84
C VAL A 185 10.67 -12.30 24.28
N SER A 186 9.94 -13.01 25.14
CA SER A 186 8.75 -13.78 24.73
C SER A 186 7.66 -12.89 24.14
N LEU A 187 7.29 -11.81 24.84
CA LEU A 187 6.33 -10.81 24.37
C LEU A 187 6.73 -10.24 23.01
N ARG A 188 7.99 -9.84 22.84
CA ARG A 188 8.46 -9.29 21.56
C ARG A 188 8.32 -10.31 20.44
N CYS A 189 8.66 -11.58 20.67
CA CYS A 189 8.48 -12.64 19.67
C CYS A 189 7.00 -12.81 19.30
N GLU A 190 6.08 -12.72 20.27
CA GLU A 190 4.63 -12.76 20.00
C GLU A 190 4.17 -11.55 19.18
N LEU A 191 4.61 -10.33 19.53
CA LEU A 191 4.28 -9.13 18.77
C LEU A 191 4.80 -9.17 17.33
N GLU A 192 6.00 -9.71 17.12
CA GLU A 192 6.55 -9.89 15.77
C GLU A 192 5.75 -10.89 14.94
N PHE A 193 5.27 -11.97 15.57
CA PHE A 193 4.35 -12.90 14.95
C PHE A 193 3.02 -12.20 14.60
N CYS A 194 2.46 -11.44 15.54
CA CYS A 194 1.20 -10.70 15.34
C CYS A 194 1.33 -9.64 14.26
N PHE A 195 2.49 -8.96 14.15
CA PHE A 195 2.79 -8.04 13.07
C PHE A 195 2.80 -8.74 11.71
N ALA A 196 3.46 -9.89 11.62
CA ALA A 196 3.49 -10.66 10.38
C ALA A 196 2.08 -11.13 9.98
N GLU A 197 1.27 -11.57 10.96
CA GLU A 197 -0.13 -11.92 10.72
C GLU A 197 -0.98 -10.71 10.29
N ALA A 198 -0.84 -9.57 10.96
CA ALA A 198 -1.52 -8.33 10.59
C ALA A 198 -1.17 -7.89 9.17
N ALA A 199 0.11 -7.96 8.78
CA ALA A 199 0.57 -7.67 7.42
C ALA A 199 0.02 -8.66 6.39
N LEU A 200 -0.13 -9.95 6.73
CA LEU A 200 -0.76 -10.95 5.87
C LEU A 200 -2.27 -10.73 5.72
N CYS A 201 -2.95 -10.23 6.74
CA CYS A 201 -4.39 -9.92 6.74
C CYS A 201 -4.73 -8.62 6.02
N LEU A 202 -4.04 -7.54 6.38
CA LEU A 202 -4.36 -6.17 5.98
C LEU A 202 -3.56 -5.72 4.76
N GLY A 203 -2.49 -6.45 4.43
CA GLY A 203 -1.62 -6.16 3.31
C GLY A 203 -0.59 -5.05 3.60
N PRO A 204 0.04 -4.52 2.54
CA PRO A 204 1.14 -3.56 2.66
C PRO A 204 0.79 -2.23 3.34
N GLN A 205 -0.49 -1.84 3.35
CA GLN A 205 -0.94 -0.63 4.05
C GLN A 205 -0.51 -0.66 5.52
N PHE A 206 -0.71 -1.79 6.21
CA PHE A 206 -0.35 -1.91 7.61
C PHE A 206 1.17 -1.78 7.84
N ILE A 207 1.98 -2.28 6.89
CA ILE A 207 3.45 -2.11 6.93
C ILE A 207 3.79 -0.62 6.79
N SER A 208 3.22 0.07 5.79
CA SER A 208 3.43 1.51 5.59
C SER A 208 3.01 2.32 6.81
N ASP A 209 1.84 2.01 7.38
CA ASP A 209 1.32 2.69 8.56
C ASP A 209 2.25 2.52 9.78
N THR A 210 2.78 1.32 9.98
CA THR A 210 3.70 1.03 11.09
C THR A 210 5.07 1.69 10.91
N LEU A 211 5.60 1.72 9.67
CA LEU A 211 6.96 2.18 9.40
C LEU A 211 7.06 3.69 9.17
N LEU A 212 6.08 4.27 8.49
CA LEU A 212 6.17 5.64 7.93
C LEU A 212 5.12 6.58 8.51
N HIS A 213 3.93 6.08 8.87
CA HIS A 213 2.79 6.91 9.27
C HIS A 213 2.35 6.65 10.72
N HIS A 214 3.26 6.25 11.59
CA HIS A 214 2.93 5.82 12.95
C HIS A 214 2.31 6.93 13.83
N ASP A 215 2.59 8.20 13.54
CA ASP A 215 2.02 9.34 14.29
C ASP A 215 0.57 9.65 13.86
N THR A 216 0.15 9.18 12.68
CA THR A 216 -1.13 9.55 12.06
C THR A 216 -2.07 8.37 11.83
N SER A 217 -1.61 7.14 12.09
CA SER A 217 -2.35 5.91 11.85
C SER A 217 -2.63 5.15 13.16
N ASP A 218 -3.66 4.32 13.13
CA ASP A 218 -4.01 3.42 14.25
C ASP A 218 -3.22 2.10 14.20
N ALA A 219 -2.00 2.11 13.63
CA ALA A 219 -1.18 0.90 13.42
C ALA A 219 -0.88 0.16 14.73
N GLU A 220 -0.57 0.90 15.79
CA GLU A 220 -0.27 0.32 17.10
C GLU A 220 -1.51 -0.36 17.71
N THR A 221 -2.67 0.32 17.67
CA THR A 221 -3.93 -0.28 18.14
C THR A 221 -4.29 -1.51 17.33
N THR A 222 -4.05 -1.48 16.02
CA THR A 222 -4.26 -2.62 15.13
C THR A 222 -3.37 -3.79 15.52
N LEU A 223 -2.07 -3.55 15.74
CA LEU A 223 -1.13 -4.58 16.20
C LEU A 223 -1.58 -5.21 17.53
N LEU A 224 -2.01 -4.39 18.49
CA LEU A 224 -2.46 -4.88 19.79
C LEU A 224 -3.75 -5.69 19.69
N ASN A 225 -4.67 -5.35 18.78
CA ASN A 225 -5.85 -6.18 18.51
C ASN A 225 -5.45 -7.56 17.94
N PHE A 226 -4.52 -7.59 16.99
CA PHE A 226 -3.97 -8.86 16.48
C PHE A 226 -3.28 -9.66 17.59
N TYR A 227 -2.60 -9.00 18.51
CA TYR A 227 -2.01 -9.65 19.66
C TYR A 227 -3.06 -10.21 20.64
N VAL A 228 -4.18 -9.52 20.87
CA VAL A 228 -5.29 -10.08 21.68
C VAL A 228 -5.90 -11.31 21.01
N ASP A 229 -6.03 -11.30 19.67
CA ASP A 229 -6.66 -12.39 18.93
C ASP A 229 -5.75 -13.60 18.70
N HIS A 230 -4.44 -13.39 18.60
CA HIS A 230 -3.47 -14.41 18.19
C HIS A 230 -2.34 -14.67 19.19
N GLY A 231 -2.17 -13.79 20.17
CA GLY A 231 -1.22 -13.98 21.26
C GLY A 231 -1.58 -15.19 22.11
N THR A 232 -0.56 -15.81 22.71
CA THR A 232 -0.76 -17.00 23.54
C THR A 232 -0.72 -16.71 25.04
N HIS A 233 -0.25 -15.52 25.42
CA HIS A 233 -0.11 -15.07 26.80
C HIS A 233 -0.75 -13.69 26.97
N ASP A 234 -1.35 -13.41 28.13
CA ASP A 234 -1.81 -12.07 28.52
C ASP A 234 -0.67 -11.31 29.23
N TRP A 235 -0.14 -10.25 28.61
CA TRP A 235 0.92 -9.40 29.19
C TRP A 235 0.35 -8.06 29.68
N GLU A 236 0.74 -7.61 30.88
CA GLU A 236 0.44 -6.25 31.38
C GLU A 236 1.58 -5.28 31.04
N TRP A 237 1.24 -4.07 30.58
CA TRP A 237 2.21 -2.99 30.38
C TRP A 237 2.43 -2.17 31.64
N PRO A 238 3.67 -1.77 31.96
CA PRO A 238 4.94 -2.30 31.46
C PRO A 238 5.22 -3.70 32.04
N CYS A 239 5.77 -4.61 31.22
CA CYS A 239 6.16 -5.95 31.66
C CYS A 239 7.43 -5.87 32.52
N TRP A 240 7.29 -5.45 33.77
CA TRP A 240 8.33 -5.67 34.77
C TRP A 240 8.21 -7.11 35.20
N GLY A 241 9.22 -7.92 34.90
CA GLY A 241 9.28 -9.29 35.39
C GLY A 241 8.92 -9.30 36.87
N GLY A 242 8.04 -10.22 37.27
CA GLY A 242 7.64 -10.46 38.65
C GLY A 242 8.78 -10.96 39.55
N ALA A 243 10.02 -10.54 39.29
CA ALA A 243 11.12 -10.62 40.21
C ALA A 243 10.82 -9.62 41.35
N LYS A 244 10.11 -10.10 42.36
CA LYS A 244 10.50 -9.75 43.73
C LYS A 244 11.99 -10.05 43.83
N GLY A 245 12.82 -9.02 43.73
CA GLY A 245 14.22 -9.09 44.15
C GLY A 245 14.23 -9.45 45.63
N GLY A 246 14.59 -10.70 45.91
CA GLY A 246 15.04 -11.18 47.21
C GLY A 246 16.53 -11.43 47.16
#